data_AF-P86726-F1
#
_entry.id   AF-P86726-F1
#
_cell.length_a   1.000
_cell.length_b   1.000
_cell.length_c   1.000
_cell.angle_alpha   90.00
_cell.angle_beta   90.00
_cell.angle_gamma   90.00
#
_symmetry.space_group_name_H-M   'P 1'
#
loop_
_entity.id
_entity.type
_entity.pdbx_description
1 polymer ?
#
loop_
_entity_poly.entity_id
_entity_poly.type
_entity_poly.pdbx_seq_one_letter_code
_entity_poly.pdbx_strand_id
1 'polypeptide(L)'
;MKYLVGCLCLAAICLSAGAQRKKVKCNLYMLKRSLVHYISRDRTGTRVMPCPPGTIFSEGHCGCVSLTNGCDMRPYSGRKYKHWIHGKWRTRYCPAGTTLNQSKCVCDHA
;
A
#
# COMPACT_ATOMS: atom_id res chain seq x y z
N MET A 1 37.02 43.24 25.69
CA MET A 1 35.61 43.67 25.51
C MET A 1 34.83 42.54 24.85
N LYS A 2 33.53 42.48 25.15
CA LYS A 2 32.47 41.66 24.54
C LYS A 2 32.21 40.37 25.31
N TYR A 3 31.40 40.49 26.37
CA TYR A 3 29.93 40.43 26.31
C TYR A 3 29.51 39.03 25.86
N LEU A 4 29.05 38.15 26.74
CA LEU A 4 27.75 38.19 27.44
C LEU A 4 26.92 37.03 26.86
N VAL A 5 26.06 36.47 27.71
CA VAL A 5 24.89 35.66 27.36
C VAL A 5 25.11 34.14 27.29
N GLY A 6 24.89 33.51 28.44
CA GLY A 6 23.71 32.65 28.54
C GLY A 6 23.86 31.22 28.03
N CYS A 7 24.85 30.49 28.54
CA CYS A 7 24.95 29.03 28.34
C CYS A 7 24.07 28.25 29.35
N LEU A 8 22.91 28.78 29.70
CA LEU A 8 21.95 28.15 30.61
C LEU A 8 20.55 28.28 30.01
N CYS A 9 19.90 27.11 29.87
CA CYS A 9 18.46 26.90 29.74
C CYS A 9 17.83 26.66 28.35
N LEU A 10 18.51 25.99 27.41
CA LEU A 10 17.79 25.30 26.32
C LEU A 10 18.18 23.82 26.15
N ALA A 11 18.39 23.14 27.28
CA ALA A 11 18.22 21.68 27.39
C ALA A 11 16.74 21.23 27.18
N ALA A 12 15.94 22.00 26.44
CA ALA A 12 14.51 21.77 26.22
C ALA A 12 14.19 21.18 24.83
N ILE A 13 15.19 20.96 23.96
CA ILE A 13 14.99 20.29 22.68
C ILE A 13 15.12 18.75 22.86
N CYS A 14 14.38 18.21 23.83
CA CYS A 14 14.12 16.77 23.92
C CYS A 14 12.67 16.45 23.50
N LEU A 15 12.09 17.24 22.59
CA LEU A 15 10.92 16.82 21.80
C LEU A 15 11.33 15.80 20.71
N SER A 16 12.12 14.79 21.07
CA SER A 16 12.09 13.50 20.39
C SER A 16 10.91 12.71 20.91
N ALA A 17 9.70 13.28 20.78
CA ALA A 17 8.49 12.48 20.72
C ALA A 17 8.55 11.67 19.43
N GLY A 18 9.38 10.62 19.45
CA GLY A 18 9.39 9.57 18.45
C GLY A 18 8.02 8.94 18.48
N ALA A 19 7.09 9.51 17.72
CA ALA A 19 5.79 8.95 17.42
C ALA A 19 6.05 7.66 16.67
N GLN A 20 6.31 6.60 17.43
CA GLN A 20 6.30 5.21 16.98
C GLN A 20 4.90 5.01 16.38
N ARG A 21 4.74 5.26 15.08
CA ARG A 21 3.50 4.97 14.36
C ARG A 21 3.28 3.47 14.53
N LYS A 22 2.43 3.08 15.47
CA LYS A 22 1.95 1.70 15.60
C LYS A 22 1.42 1.33 14.22
N LYS A 23 2.10 0.40 13.54
CA LYS A 23 1.60 -0.17 12.29
C LYS A 23 0.26 -0.83 12.63
N VAL A 24 -0.84 -0.16 12.32
CA VAL A 24 -2.17 -0.73 12.49
C VAL A 24 -2.21 -1.97 11.61
N LYS A 25 -2.36 -3.14 12.24
CA LYS A 25 -2.42 -4.39 11.51
C LYS A 25 -3.70 -4.39 10.68
N CYS A 26 -3.57 -4.64 9.38
CA CYS A 26 -4.73 -4.78 8.51
C CYS A 26 -5.62 -5.90 9.04
N ASN A 27 -6.89 -5.57 9.22
CA ASN A 27 -7.92 -6.48 9.71
C ASN A 27 -8.94 -6.81 8.61
N LEU A 28 -8.62 -6.44 7.37
CA LEU A 28 -9.41 -6.74 6.18
C LEU A 28 -8.76 -7.87 5.39
N TYR A 29 -9.54 -8.83 4.94
CA TYR A 29 -9.06 -10.03 4.25
C TYR A 29 -9.86 -10.30 2.99
N MET A 30 -9.22 -10.92 2.00
CA MET A 30 -9.89 -11.34 0.78
C MET A 30 -10.85 -12.51 1.07
N LEU A 31 -12.08 -12.43 0.55
CA LEU A 31 -12.99 -13.56 0.58
C LEU A 31 -12.52 -14.60 -0.45
N LYS A 32 -12.44 -15.88 -0.07
CA LYS A 32 -11.82 -16.97 -0.86
C LYS A 32 -12.23 -17.08 -2.34
N ARG A 33 -13.35 -16.47 -2.76
CA ARG A 33 -13.83 -16.48 -4.15
C ARG A 33 -14.45 -15.15 -4.63
N SER A 34 -14.30 -14.05 -3.89
CA SER A 34 -14.87 -12.77 -4.29
C SER A 34 -13.84 -11.66 -4.17
N LEU A 35 -13.60 -10.95 -5.26
CA LEU A 35 -12.78 -9.74 -5.30
C LEU A 35 -13.59 -8.50 -4.89
N VAL A 36 -14.90 -8.53 -5.08
CA VAL A 36 -15.80 -7.42 -4.75
C VAL A 36 -16.33 -7.49 -3.32
N HIS A 37 -15.94 -8.51 -2.56
CA HIS A 37 -16.29 -8.64 -1.14
C HIS A 37 -15.04 -8.92 -0.33
N TYR A 38 -14.95 -8.32 0.84
CA TYR A 38 -13.86 -8.51 1.77
C TYR A 38 -14.41 -8.84 3.15
N ILE A 39 -13.58 -9.51 3.94
CA ILE A 39 -13.88 -9.83 5.33
C ILE A 39 -13.24 -8.75 6.20
N SER A 40 -14.04 -7.99 6.94
CA SER A 40 -13.55 -7.17 8.05
C SER A 40 -13.61 -7.98 9.35
N ARG A 41 -12.49 -8.06 10.06
CA ARG A 41 -12.42 -8.64 11.41
C ARG A 41 -12.17 -7.53 12.42
N ASP A 42 -13.11 -7.23 13.28
CA ASP A 42 -12.89 -6.29 14.38
C ASP A 42 -13.11 -7.01 15.73
N ARG A 43 -13.05 -6.25 16.83
CA ARG A 43 -13.33 -6.80 18.17
C ARG A 43 -14.78 -7.29 18.32
N THR A 44 -15.68 -6.89 17.41
CA THR A 44 -17.10 -7.27 17.41
C THR A 44 -17.38 -8.51 16.59
N GLY A 45 -16.44 -8.95 15.75
CA GLY A 45 -16.53 -10.20 15.01
C GLY A 45 -16.03 -10.09 13.57
N THR A 46 -16.49 -11.01 12.75
CA THR A 46 -16.13 -11.12 11.33
C THR A 46 -17.34 -10.74 10.48
N ARG A 47 -17.21 -9.72 9.63
CA ARG A 47 -18.26 -9.22 8.74
C ARG A 47 -17.80 -9.26 7.30
N VAL A 48 -18.68 -9.66 6.39
CA VAL A 48 -18.44 -9.56 4.95
C VAL A 48 -18.95 -8.23 4.47
N MET A 49 -18.07 -7.44 3.86
CA MET A 49 -18.37 -6.10 3.34
C MET A 49 -18.16 -6.11 1.82
N PRO A 50 -19.09 -5.54 1.03
CA PRO A 50 -18.86 -5.30 -0.37
C PRO A 50 -17.88 -4.13 -0.57
N CYS A 51 -17.07 -4.21 -1.61
CA CYS A 51 -16.32 -3.09 -2.13
C CYS A 51 -17.25 -2.16 -2.92
N PRO A 52 -16.94 -0.84 -2.99
CA PRO A 52 -17.65 0.07 -3.88
C PRO A 52 -17.66 -0.44 -5.33
N PRO A 53 -18.72 -0.17 -6.11
CA PRO A 53 -18.77 -0.53 -7.52
C PRO A 53 -17.53 -0.03 -8.29
N GLY A 54 -16.96 -0.87 -9.15
CA GLY A 54 -15.74 -0.56 -9.91
C GLY A 54 -14.42 -0.71 -9.14
N THR A 55 -14.48 -1.25 -7.92
CA THR A 55 -13.30 -1.49 -7.07
C THR A 55 -13.18 -2.95 -6.67
N ILE A 56 -11.96 -3.41 -6.42
CA ILE A 56 -11.66 -4.75 -5.90
C ILE A 56 -10.91 -4.65 -4.57
N PHE A 57 -11.14 -5.61 -3.69
CA PHE A 57 -10.40 -5.67 -2.44
C PHE A 57 -8.94 -6.05 -2.68
N SER A 58 -8.03 -5.21 -2.19
CA SER A 58 -6.60 -5.47 -2.14
C SER A 58 -6.15 -5.56 -0.70
N GLU A 59 -5.66 -6.74 -0.32
CA GLU A 59 -5.05 -6.96 0.99
C GLU A 59 -3.81 -6.07 1.23
N GLY A 60 -3.18 -5.56 0.15
CA GLY A 60 -1.99 -4.71 0.25
C GLY A 60 -2.26 -3.26 0.50
N HIS A 61 -3.35 -2.77 -0.09
CA HIS A 61 -3.88 -1.47 0.25
C HIS A 61 -4.75 -1.52 1.50
N CYS A 62 -4.96 -2.71 2.08
CA CYS A 62 -5.87 -2.94 3.19
C CYS A 62 -7.23 -2.27 2.94
N GLY A 63 -7.81 -2.52 1.76
CA GLY A 63 -9.01 -1.82 1.33
C GLY A 63 -9.37 -2.09 -0.12
N CYS A 64 -10.45 -1.46 -0.56
CA CYS A 64 -10.92 -1.55 -1.94
C CYS A 64 -10.19 -0.54 -2.82
N VAL A 65 -9.63 -1.00 -3.94
CA VAL A 65 -8.93 -0.18 -4.92
C VAL A 65 -9.73 -0.12 -6.21
N SER A 66 -9.91 1.07 -6.77
CA SER A 66 -10.60 1.24 -8.04
C SER A 66 -9.76 0.67 -9.17
N LEU A 67 -10.36 -0.18 -10.00
CA LEU A 67 -9.69 -0.68 -11.21
C LEU A 67 -9.34 0.46 -12.18
N THR A 68 -10.04 1.60 -12.09
CA THR A 68 -9.84 2.76 -12.98
C THR A 68 -8.50 3.48 -12.82
N ASN A 69 -7.81 3.34 -11.67
CA ASN A 69 -6.39 3.73 -11.52
C ASN A 69 -5.59 2.58 -10.85
N GLY A 70 -6.16 1.38 -10.85
CA GLY A 70 -5.83 0.23 -10.00
C GLY A 70 -5.05 -0.83 -10.74
N CYS A 71 -3.81 -0.51 -11.10
CA CYS A 71 -2.86 -1.55 -11.41
C CYS A 71 -2.41 -2.23 -10.12
N ASP A 72 -2.78 -3.49 -9.95
CA ASP A 72 -2.06 -4.41 -9.08
C ASP A 72 -0.67 -4.75 -9.64
N MET A 73 -0.27 -4.16 -10.77
CA MET A 73 1.04 -4.29 -11.40
C MET A 73 1.86 -3.00 -11.23
N ARG A 74 3.09 -3.09 -10.73
CA ARG A 74 4.05 -1.97 -10.65
C ARG A 74 5.29 -2.24 -11.50
N PRO A 75 5.87 -1.23 -12.15
CA PRO A 75 7.14 -1.41 -12.85
C PRO A 75 8.22 -1.84 -11.85
N TYR A 76 9.07 -2.78 -12.25
CA TYR A 76 10.19 -3.23 -11.42
C TYR A 76 11.53 -2.98 -12.10
N SER A 77 11.78 -3.61 -13.24
CA SER A 77 13.02 -3.41 -14.01
C SER A 77 12.91 -4.09 -15.38
N GLY A 78 13.15 -3.34 -16.46
CA GLY A 78 13.03 -3.85 -17.83
C GLY A 78 11.65 -4.49 -18.07
N ARG A 79 11.64 -5.76 -18.48
CA ARG A 79 10.39 -6.55 -18.68
C ARG A 79 9.77 -7.07 -17.38
N LYS A 80 10.30 -6.75 -16.20
CA LYS A 80 9.79 -7.24 -14.91
C LYS A 80 8.81 -6.25 -14.31
N TYR A 81 7.73 -6.78 -13.74
CA TYR A 81 6.79 -6.02 -12.92
C TYR A 81 6.50 -6.74 -11.59
N LYS A 82 6.07 -5.99 -10.59
CA LYS A 82 5.54 -6.51 -9.33
C LYS A 82 4.02 -6.62 -9.44
N HIS A 83 3.50 -7.82 -9.33
CA HIS A 83 2.07 -8.09 -9.28
C HIS A 83 1.63 -8.32 -7.85
N TRP A 84 0.64 -7.58 -7.36
CA TRP A 84 0.06 -7.77 -6.04
C TRP A 84 -0.92 -8.95 -6.07
N ILE A 85 -0.49 -10.10 -5.53
CA ILE A 85 -1.30 -11.31 -5.48
C ILE A 85 -1.37 -11.78 -4.04
N HIS A 86 -2.59 -11.94 -3.51
CA HIS A 86 -2.86 -12.51 -2.17
C HIS A 86 -1.97 -11.92 -1.07
N GLY A 87 -1.97 -10.59 -0.93
CA GLY A 87 -1.23 -9.96 0.17
C GLY A 87 0.28 -9.80 -0.08
N LYS A 88 0.81 -10.16 -1.26
CA LYS A 88 2.24 -10.11 -1.55
C LYS A 88 2.57 -9.63 -2.96
N TRP A 89 3.58 -8.77 -3.07
CA TRP A 89 4.21 -8.44 -4.35
C TRP A 89 4.99 -9.65 -4.89
N ARG A 90 4.54 -10.18 -6.02
CA ARG A 90 5.21 -11.22 -6.78
C ARG A 90 5.89 -10.62 -8.00
N THR A 91 7.14 -10.97 -8.25
CA THR A 91 7.79 -10.57 -9.50
C THR A 91 7.23 -11.42 -10.64
N ARG A 92 6.82 -10.76 -11.71
CA ARG A 92 6.36 -11.38 -12.96
C ARG A 92 7.10 -10.72 -14.12
N TYR A 93 7.03 -11.37 -15.28
CA TYR A 93 7.67 -10.92 -16.51
C TYR A 93 6.60 -10.63 -17.54
N CYS A 94 6.74 -9.51 -18.24
CA CYS A 94 6.02 -9.25 -19.46
C CYS A 94 6.54 -10.15 -20.60
N PRO A 95 5.70 -10.47 -21.59
CA PRO A 95 6.12 -11.12 -22.83
C PRO A 95 7.34 -10.46 -23.48
N ALA A 96 8.11 -11.22 -24.26
CA ALA A 96 9.22 -10.65 -25.04
C ALA A 96 8.74 -9.50 -25.93
N GLY A 97 9.52 -8.41 -26.00
CA GLY A 97 9.15 -7.20 -26.74
C GLY A 97 8.20 -6.23 -26.04
N THR A 98 7.67 -6.57 -24.85
CA THR A 98 6.71 -5.73 -24.12
C THR A 98 7.23 -5.27 -22.75
N THR A 99 6.71 -4.14 -22.26
CA THR A 99 6.95 -3.61 -20.92
C THR A 99 5.64 -3.26 -20.23
N LEU A 100 5.65 -3.15 -18.90
CA LEU A 100 4.42 -2.80 -18.17
C LEU A 100 4.03 -1.36 -18.48
N ASN A 101 2.91 -1.19 -19.19
CA ASN A 101 2.23 0.07 -19.30
C ASN A 101 1.40 0.30 -18.04
N GLN A 102 1.92 1.11 -17.11
CA GLN A 102 1.28 1.40 -15.83
C GLN A 102 -0.02 2.22 -15.99
N SER A 103 -0.24 2.91 -17.10
CA SER A 103 -1.49 3.60 -17.35
C SER A 103 -2.60 2.66 -17.82
N LYS A 104 -2.24 1.56 -18.49
CA LYS A 104 -3.17 0.54 -19.01
C LYS A 104 -3.23 -0.73 -18.14
N CYS A 105 -2.35 -0.88 -17.15
CA CYS A 105 -2.18 -2.10 -16.35
C CYS A 105 -1.95 -3.37 -17.18
N VAL A 106 -1.29 -3.26 -18.33
CA VAL A 106 -0.98 -4.39 -19.21
C VAL A 106 0.48 -4.35 -19.64
N CYS A 107 0.99 -5.49 -20.07
CA CYS A 107 2.24 -5.54 -20.80
C CYS A 107 1.96 -5.14 -22.26
N ASP A 108 2.48 -4.00 -22.68
CA ASP A 108 2.30 -3.46 -24.04
C ASP A 108 3.66 -3.28 -24.71
N HIS A 109 3.67 -3.18 -26.04
CA HIS A 109 4.88 -2.71 -26.73
C HIS A 109 5.10 -1.26 -26.31
N ALA A 110 6.33 -0.95 -25.86
CA ALA A 110 6.72 0.41 -25.52
C ALA A 110 6.71 1.28 -26.78
#